data_AF-A0AAD8J984-F1
#
_entry.id   AF-A0AAD8J984-F1
#
_cell.length_a   1.000
_cell.length_b   1.000
_cell.length_c   1.000
_cell.angle_alpha   90.00
_cell.angle_beta   90.00
_cell.angle_gamma   90.00
#
_symmetry.space_group_name_H-M   'P 1'
#
loop_
_entity.id
_entity.type
_entity.pdbx_description
1 polymer ?
#
loop_
_entity_poly.entity_id
_entity_poly.type
_entity_poly.pdbx_seq_one_letter_code
_entity_poly.pdbx_strand_id
1 'polypeptide(L)'
;MEDISPFMLAISVVAVTSVATITVKLVNWLWLRPKKYEKFLQDQGFHANPYRLLRGDMLEYAAMAKENGSKQTKLSDNVSFHALPYTHSIMIKKYGKKAFIWFRPTPSIQVMDPEQIREIMSKPGVFHKLHLNPADMILGGLISSEDAKWSRDRKIIF
;
A
#
# COMPACT_ATOMS: atom_id res chain seq x y z
N MET A 1 -25.18 -2.61 -49.67
CA MET A 1 -24.65 -2.07 -48.40
C MET A 1 -25.53 -2.65 -47.32
N GLU A 2 -24.97 -3.47 -46.42
CA GLU A 2 -25.74 -4.04 -45.31
C GLU A 2 -26.04 -2.92 -44.30
N ASP A 3 -27.32 -2.64 -44.06
CA ASP A 3 -27.74 -1.67 -43.06
C ASP A 3 -27.37 -2.20 -41.67
N ILE A 4 -26.42 -1.53 -41.01
CA ILE A 4 -26.00 -1.88 -39.65
C ILE A 4 -27.20 -1.64 -38.74
N SER A 5 -27.73 -2.72 -38.17
CA SER A 5 -28.86 -2.67 -37.24
C SER A 5 -28.59 -1.65 -36.11
N PRO A 6 -29.58 -0.82 -35.73
CA PRO A 6 -29.44 0.15 -34.64
C PRO A 6 -29.01 -0.50 -33.32
N PHE A 7 -29.33 -1.78 -33.11
CA PHE A 7 -28.86 -2.56 -31.97
C PHE A 7 -27.34 -2.78 -31.99
N MET A 8 -26.75 -3.06 -33.16
CA MET A 8 -25.30 -3.25 -33.30
C MET A 8 -24.54 -1.94 -33.09
N LEU A 9 -25.10 -0.81 -33.54
CA LEU A 9 -24.56 0.52 -33.26
C LEU A 9 -24.60 0.83 -31.76
N ALA A 10 -25.70 0.55 -31.07
CA ALA A 10 -25.81 0.76 -29.63
C ALA A 10 -24.78 -0.05 -28.83
N ILE A 11 -24.59 -1.34 -29.16
CA ILE A 11 -23.59 -2.20 -28.53
C ILE A 11 -22.17 -1.64 -28.73
N SER A 12 -21.86 -1.21 -29.96
CA SER A 12 -20.56 -0.61 -30.29
C SER A 12 -20.27 0.64 -29.44
N VAL A 13 -21.25 1.55 -29.31
CA VAL A 13 -21.11 2.77 -28.50
C VAL A 13 -20.88 2.44 -27.03
N VAL A 14 -21.64 1.49 -26.46
CA VAL A 14 -21.46 1.06 -25.07
C VAL A 14 -20.08 0.42 -24.87
N ALA A 15 -19.62 -0.42 -25.80
CA ALA A 15 -18.30 -1.03 -25.73
C ALA A 15 -17.19 0.01 -25.77
N VAL A 16 -17.24 0.96 -26.70
CA VAL A 16 -16.23 2.01 -26.86
C VAL A 16 -16.17 2.92 -25.63
N THR A 17 -17.32 3.37 -25.13
CA THR A 17 -17.39 4.22 -23.92
C THR A 17 -16.88 3.49 -22.67
N SER A 18 -17.18 2.20 -22.54
CA SER A 18 -16.67 1.36 -21.44
C SER A 18 -15.15 1.23 -21.48
N VAL A 19 -14.58 0.91 -22.66
CA VAL A 19 -13.13 0.81 -22.87
C VAL A 19 -12.45 2.14 -22.58
N ALA A 20 -12.98 3.24 -23.09
CA ALA A 20 -12.44 4.58 -22.83
C ALA A 20 -12.42 4.90 -21.32
N THR A 21 -13.52 4.61 -20.62
CA THR A 21 -13.64 4.83 -19.19
C THR A 21 -12.65 3.99 -18.39
N ILE A 22 -12.48 2.70 -18.75
CA ILE A 22 -11.51 1.81 -18.09
C ILE A 22 -10.09 2.31 -18.31
N THR A 23 -9.73 2.68 -19.54
CA THR A 23 -8.41 3.23 -19.85
C THR A 23 -8.11 4.49 -19.05
N VAL A 24 -9.05 5.44 -18.99
CA VAL A 24 -8.89 6.67 -18.20
C VAL A 24 -8.75 6.36 -16.71
N LYS A 25 -9.54 5.43 -16.16
CA LYS A 25 -9.40 5.01 -14.75
C LYS A 25 -8.04 4.36 -14.49
N LEU A 26 -7.56 3.53 -15.42
CA LEU A 26 -6.29 2.83 -15.30
C LEU A 26 -5.11 3.79 -15.35
N VAL A 27 -5.09 4.73 -16.29
CA VAL A 27 -4.06 5.78 -16.39
C VAL A 27 -4.06 6.67 -15.15
N ASN A 28 -5.25 7.06 -14.67
CA ASN A 28 -5.37 7.83 -13.44
C ASN A 28 -4.81 7.08 -12.24
N TRP A 29 -5.12 5.79 -12.09
CA TRP A 29 -4.70 5.00 -10.95
C TRP A 29 -3.21 4.63 -11.00
N LEU A 30 -2.68 4.26 -12.17
CA LEU A 30 -1.30 3.80 -12.33
C LEU A 30 -0.27 4.91 -12.47
N TRP A 31 -0.66 6.10 -12.90
CA TRP A 31 0.31 7.16 -13.23
C TRP A 31 0.00 8.48 -12.55
N LEU A 32 -1.20 9.03 -12.77
CA LEU A 32 -1.51 10.39 -12.33
C LEU A 32 -1.66 10.48 -10.81
N ARG A 33 -2.33 9.51 -10.18
CA ARG A 33 -2.47 9.46 -8.71
C ARG A 33 -1.12 9.29 -7.99
N PRO A 34 -0.26 8.31 -8.34
CA PRO A 34 1.07 8.19 -7.73
C PRO A 34 1.86 9.50 -7.81
N LYS A 35 1.93 10.12 -9.00
CA LYS A 35 2.66 11.40 -9.15
C LYS A 35 2.07 12.54 -8.31
N LYS A 36 0.75 12.60 -8.17
CA LYS A 36 0.09 13.60 -7.32
C LYS A 36 0.45 13.39 -5.85
N TYR A 37 0.42 12.14 -5.37
CA TYR A 37 0.81 11.83 -3.99
C TYR A 37 2.29 12.05 -3.75
N GLU A 38 3.15 11.68 -4.71
CA GLU A 38 4.58 11.91 -4.64
C GLU A 38 4.89 13.39 -4.41
N LYS A 39 4.33 14.25 -5.27
CA LYS A 39 4.49 15.71 -5.14
C LYS A 39 3.95 16.21 -3.80
N PHE A 40 2.72 15.82 -3.44
CA PHE A 40 2.11 16.23 -2.18
C PHE A 40 2.97 15.87 -0.97
N LEU A 41 3.52 14.65 -0.92
CA LEU A 41 4.36 14.20 0.18
C LEU A 41 5.73 14.90 0.18
N GLN A 42 6.32 15.13 -0.99
CA GLN A 42 7.56 15.92 -1.12
C GLN A 42 7.38 17.35 -0.62
N ASP A 43 6.25 18.00 -0.94
CA ASP A 43 5.91 19.34 -0.45
C ASP A 43 5.75 19.37 1.08
N GLN A 44 5.41 18.24 1.71
CA GLN A 44 5.35 18.07 3.18
C GLN A 44 6.73 17.69 3.80
N GLY A 45 7.77 17.61 2.98
CA GLY A 45 9.14 17.27 3.37
C GLY A 45 9.39 15.76 3.55
N PHE A 46 8.55 14.91 2.95
CA PHE A 46 8.81 13.47 2.87
C PHE A 46 9.62 13.11 1.64
N HIS A 47 10.53 12.14 1.79
CA HIS A 47 11.42 11.70 0.73
C HIS A 47 11.25 10.20 0.44
N ALA A 48 11.33 9.83 -0.83
CA ALA A 48 11.24 8.45 -1.28
C ALA A 48 11.98 8.26 -2.59
N ASN A 49 12.11 7.00 -3.01
CA ASN A 49 12.47 6.73 -4.40
C ASN A 49 11.35 7.24 -5.34
N PRO A 50 11.70 7.68 -6.55
CA PRO A 50 10.70 8.03 -7.55
C PRO A 50 9.77 6.86 -7.85
N TYR A 51 8.49 7.14 -8.08
CA TYR A 51 7.53 6.08 -8.38
C TYR A 51 7.90 5.30 -9.65
N ARG A 52 7.84 3.97 -9.57
CA ARG A 52 8.05 3.06 -10.70
C ARG A 52 6.72 2.39 -11.06
N LEU A 53 6.31 2.52 -12.31
CA LEU A 53 5.01 2.04 -12.80
C LEU A 53 4.71 0.60 -12.35
N LEU A 54 3.51 0.39 -11.81
CA LEU A 54 2.94 -0.87 -11.28
C LEU A 54 3.64 -1.47 -10.06
N ARG A 55 4.97 -1.46 -10.03
CA ARG A 55 5.77 -2.18 -9.03
C ARG A 55 6.11 -1.33 -7.82
N GLY A 56 6.37 -0.03 -7.99
CA GLY A 56 6.93 0.79 -6.92
C GLY A 56 8.27 0.23 -6.45
N ASP A 57 8.40 0.03 -5.13
CA ASP A 57 9.59 -0.50 -4.47
C ASP A 57 9.49 -2.00 -4.15
N MET A 58 8.44 -2.69 -4.63
CA MET A 58 8.10 -4.05 -4.19
C MET A 58 9.17 -5.11 -4.52
N LEU A 59 9.92 -4.93 -5.61
CA LEU A 59 10.97 -5.89 -5.99
C LEU A 59 12.17 -5.79 -5.05
N GLU A 60 12.64 -4.58 -4.78
CA GLU A 60 13.72 -4.32 -3.83
C GLU A 60 13.32 -4.72 -2.42
N TYR A 61 12.07 -4.43 -2.05
CA TYR A 61 11.51 -4.85 -0.78
C TYR A 61 11.57 -6.37 -0.61
N ALA A 62 11.07 -7.13 -1.59
CA ALA A 62 11.06 -8.59 -1.54
C ALA A 62 12.47 -9.20 -1.62
N ALA A 63 13.34 -8.65 -2.46
CA ALA A 63 14.73 -9.10 -2.59
C ALA A 63 15.49 -8.94 -1.27
N MET A 64 15.37 -7.78 -0.64
CA MET A 64 16.06 -7.50 0.62
C MET A 64 15.46 -8.30 1.78
N ALA A 65 14.14 -8.52 1.80
CA ALA A 65 13.49 -9.41 2.75
C ALA A 65 13.99 -10.86 2.62
N LYS A 66 14.12 -11.38 1.39
CA LYS A 66 14.65 -12.73 1.13
C LYS A 66 16.11 -12.87 1.56
N GLU A 67 16.93 -11.86 1.27
CA GLU A 67 18.36 -11.89 1.59
C GLU A 67 18.61 -11.85 3.11
N ASN A 68 17.81 -11.09 3.86
CA ASN A 68 18.02 -10.91 5.30
C ASN A 68 17.18 -11.84 6.17
N GLY A 69 16.12 -12.45 5.64
CA GLY A 69 15.26 -13.38 6.37
C GLY A 69 15.92 -14.74 6.68
N SER A 70 16.94 -15.15 5.91
CA SER A 70 17.69 -16.41 6.14
C SER A 70 18.93 -16.24 7.01
N LYS A 71 19.34 -15.00 7.29
CA LYS A 71 20.54 -14.72 8.09
C LYS A 71 20.22 -14.87 9.57
N GLN A 72 20.98 -15.70 10.28
CA GLN A 72 20.84 -15.82 11.74
C GLN A 72 21.15 -14.46 12.39
N THR A 73 20.21 -13.97 13.18
CA THR A 73 20.35 -12.75 13.98
C THR A 73 21.12 -13.07 15.24
N LYS A 74 22.22 -12.37 15.51
CA LYS A 74 22.81 -12.38 16.85
C LYS A 74 21.90 -11.57 17.77
N LEU A 75 21.86 -11.93 19.06
CA LEU A 75 21.05 -11.22 20.07
C LEU A 75 21.42 -9.72 20.19
N SER A 76 22.65 -9.35 19.79
CA SER A 76 23.16 -7.98 19.75
C SER A 76 22.76 -7.17 18.52
N ASP A 77 22.20 -7.82 17.50
CA ASP A 77 21.90 -7.17 16.23
C ASP A 77 20.62 -6.34 16.34
N ASN A 78 20.54 -5.26 15.56
CA ASN A 78 19.36 -4.40 15.54
C ASN A 78 18.17 -5.19 14.95
N VAL A 79 17.24 -5.57 15.82
CA VAL A 79 16.03 -6.34 15.50
C VAL A 79 15.21 -5.69 14.37
N SER A 80 15.16 -4.35 14.33
CA SER A 80 14.41 -3.61 13.31
C SER A 80 14.97 -3.80 11.90
N PHE A 81 16.29 -3.97 11.77
CA PHE A 81 16.93 -4.24 10.48
C PHE A 81 16.57 -5.63 9.95
N HIS A 82 16.40 -6.63 10.82
CA HIS A 82 16.07 -7.98 10.39
C HIS A 82 14.57 -8.16 10.10
N ALA A 83 13.70 -7.52 10.87
CA ALA A 83 12.26 -7.60 10.66
C ALA A 83 11.81 -6.90 9.36
N LEU A 84 12.34 -5.70 9.09
CA LEU A 84 11.94 -4.88 7.94
C LEU A 84 13.19 -4.23 7.29
N PRO A 85 14.05 -5.02 6.64
CA PRO A 85 15.38 -4.56 6.19
C PRO A 85 15.29 -3.42 5.18
N TYR A 86 14.33 -3.50 4.24
CA TYR A 86 14.12 -2.46 3.25
C TYR A 86 13.69 -1.15 3.89
N THR A 87 12.66 -1.20 4.74
CA THR A 87 12.13 -0.07 5.50
C THR A 87 13.22 0.58 6.37
N HIS A 88 14.02 -0.23 7.06
CA HIS A 88 15.18 0.25 7.82
C HIS A 88 16.22 0.91 6.90
N SER A 89 16.53 0.34 5.73
CA SER A 89 17.49 0.94 4.80
C SER A 89 17.03 2.31 4.30
N ILE A 90 15.74 2.45 3.99
CA ILE A 90 15.13 3.70 3.52
C ILE A 90 15.16 4.77 4.62
N MET A 91 14.70 4.43 5.82
CA MET A 91 14.59 5.41 6.90
C MET A 91 15.91 5.73 7.60
N ILE A 92 16.76 4.75 7.85
CA ILE A 92 17.97 4.96 8.64
C ILE A 92 19.16 5.35 7.76
N LYS A 93 19.28 4.73 6.58
CA LYS A 93 20.47 4.91 5.73
C LYS A 93 20.31 5.96 4.65
N LYS A 94 19.09 6.17 4.12
CA LYS A 94 18.89 6.98 2.90
C LYS A 94 18.17 8.32 3.11
N TYR A 95 16.96 8.30 3.66
CA TYR A 95 16.06 9.46 3.65
C TYR A 95 15.69 9.99 5.04
N GLY A 96 16.00 9.27 6.12
CA GLY A 96 15.71 9.73 7.48
C GLY A 96 14.26 9.43 7.92
N LYS A 97 13.85 10.11 9.00
CA LYS A 97 12.55 9.92 9.67
C LYS A 97 11.34 10.32 8.82
N LYS A 98 11.51 11.18 7.83
CA LYS A 98 10.45 11.62 6.91
C LYS A 98 10.57 10.88 5.58
N ALA A 99 10.30 9.58 5.61
CA ALA A 99 10.37 8.75 4.42
C ALA A 99 9.06 8.00 4.15
N PHE A 100 8.84 7.67 2.89
CA PHE A 100 7.79 6.75 2.48
C PHE A 100 8.31 5.76 1.43
N ILE A 101 7.60 4.65 1.28
CA ILE A 101 7.92 3.59 0.30
C ILE A 101 6.73 3.34 -0.61
N TRP A 102 6.97 2.92 -1.84
CA TRP A 102 5.90 2.61 -2.79
C TRP A 102 5.46 1.16 -2.68
N PHE A 103 4.26 0.93 -2.14
CA PHE A 103 3.58 -0.34 -2.20
C PHE A 103 2.64 -0.37 -3.42
N ARG A 104 3.15 -0.86 -4.56
CA ARG A 104 2.46 -0.74 -5.86
C ARG A 104 2.17 0.76 -6.14
N PRO A 105 1.05 1.24 -6.73
CA PRO A 105 0.81 2.68 -6.89
C PRO A 105 0.44 3.43 -5.59
N THR A 106 0.50 2.78 -4.43
CA THR A 106 0.10 3.37 -3.14
C THR A 106 1.34 3.74 -2.32
N PRO A 107 1.51 5.00 -1.90
CA PRO A 107 2.58 5.38 -1.00
C PRO A 107 2.28 4.90 0.43
N SER A 108 3.30 4.39 1.11
CA SER A 108 3.24 3.94 2.50
C SER A 108 4.17 4.79 3.36
N ILE A 109 3.58 5.74 4.08
CA ILE A 109 4.29 6.62 5.01
C ILE A 109 4.82 5.80 6.16
N GLN A 110 6.08 6.03 6.51
CA GLN A 110 6.71 5.34 7.61
C GLN A 110 6.82 6.29 8.82
N VAL A 111 6.24 5.88 9.94
CA VAL A 111 6.18 6.69 11.17
C VAL A 111 7.04 6.02 12.24
N MET A 112 8.00 6.77 12.78
CA MET A 112 8.91 6.31 13.84
C MET A 112 8.75 7.06 15.16
N ASP A 113 7.99 8.16 15.14
CA ASP A 113 7.78 8.97 16.33
C ASP A 113 6.78 8.26 17.28
N PRO A 114 7.16 7.93 18.53
CA PRO A 114 6.30 7.18 19.43
C PRO A 114 4.98 7.90 19.76
N GLU A 115 4.98 9.24 19.80
CA GLU A 115 3.77 10.01 20.07
C GLU A 115 2.80 9.92 18.90
N GLN A 116 3.30 10.05 17.67
CA GLN A 116 2.49 9.87 16.45
C GLN A 116 1.98 8.43 16.31
N ILE A 117 2.82 7.43 16.60
CA ILE A 117 2.39 6.02 16.59
C ILE A 117 1.26 5.82 17.59
N ARG A 118 1.41 6.34 18.82
CA ARG A 118 0.38 6.26 19.86
C ARG A 118 -0.90 6.96 19.43
N GLU A 119 -0.80 8.14 18.81
CA GLU A 119 -1.96 8.86 18.30
C GLU A 119 -2.71 8.07 17.23
N ILE A 120 -1.99 7.55 16.23
CA ILE A 120 -2.54 6.74 15.14
C ILE A 120 -3.25 5.51 15.72
N MET A 121 -2.60 4.78 16.64
CA MET A 121 -3.16 3.58 17.27
C MET A 121 -4.35 3.87 18.18
N SER A 122 -4.49 5.11 18.69
CA SER A 122 -5.64 5.51 19.51
C SER A 122 -6.92 5.78 18.68
N LYS A 123 -6.81 5.87 17.35
CA LYS A 123 -7.91 6.25 16.44
C LYS A 123 -8.21 5.12 15.43
N PRO A 124 -8.63 3.92 15.87
CA PRO A 124 -8.86 2.78 14.98
C PRO A 124 -9.96 3.01 13.92
N GLY A 125 -10.96 3.86 14.20
CA GLY A 125 -12.00 4.21 13.21
C GLY A 125 -11.54 5.19 12.12
N VAL A 126 -10.32 5.73 12.23
CA VAL A 126 -9.69 6.57 11.21
C VAL A 126 -8.60 5.78 10.49
N PHE A 127 -7.76 5.09 11.27
CA PHE A 127 -6.64 4.29 10.76
C PHE A 127 -6.98 2.80 10.84
N HIS A 128 -7.47 2.27 9.71
CA HIS A 128 -7.79 0.86 9.55
C HIS A 128 -6.53 0.04 9.26
N LYS A 129 -6.61 -1.28 9.50
CA LYS A 129 -5.47 -2.17 9.25
C LYS A 129 -5.27 -2.30 7.74
N LEU A 130 -4.02 -2.47 7.34
CA LEU A 130 -3.69 -2.71 5.94
C LEU A 130 -3.91 -4.19 5.61
N HIS A 131 -4.95 -4.50 4.85
CA HIS A 131 -5.21 -5.85 4.33
C HIS A 131 -4.46 -6.03 3.00
N LEU A 132 -3.28 -6.62 3.06
CA LEU A 132 -2.39 -6.78 1.91
C LEU A 132 -2.80 -7.93 0.98
N ASN A 133 -3.42 -8.97 1.54
CA ASN A 133 -3.91 -10.11 0.79
C ASN A 133 -5.45 -10.16 0.84
N PRO A 134 -6.16 -10.33 -0.30
CA PRO A 134 -7.60 -10.59 -0.28
C PRO A 134 -8.00 -11.76 0.62
N ALA A 135 -7.12 -12.76 0.79
CA ALA A 135 -7.33 -13.87 1.70
C ALA A 135 -7.40 -13.45 3.18
N ASP A 136 -6.74 -12.35 3.58
CA ASP A 136 -6.76 -11.87 4.97
C ASP A 136 -8.16 -11.39 5.37
N MET A 137 -8.92 -10.83 4.41
CA MET A 137 -10.34 -10.50 4.61
C MET A 137 -11.23 -11.75 4.69
N ILE A 138 -10.82 -12.84 4.04
CA ILE A 138 -11.62 -14.09 3.93
C ILE A 138 -11.38 -15.02 5.12
N LEU A 139 -10.13 -15.17 5.57
CA LEU A 139 -9.79 -16.09 6.67
C LEU A 139 -10.40 -15.69 8.02
N GLY A 140 -10.80 -14.42 8.19
CA GLY A 140 -11.40 -13.96 9.44
C GLY A 140 -10.45 -14.02 10.65
N GLY A 141 -11.01 -13.88 11.85
CA GLY A 141 -10.25 -13.86 13.11
C GLY A 141 -9.85 -12.46 13.61
N LEU A 142 -9.31 -12.41 14.83
CA LEU A 142 -9.00 -11.15 15.53
C LEU A 142 -7.96 -10.28 14.80
N ILE A 143 -7.13 -10.90 13.98
CA ILE A 143 -6.09 -10.20 13.21
C ILE A 143 -6.73 -9.38 12.07
N SER A 144 -7.73 -9.93 11.38
CA SER A 144 -8.42 -9.27 10.26
C SER A 144 -9.72 -8.56 10.64
N SER A 145 -10.28 -8.78 11.84
CA SER A 145 -11.44 -8.04 12.30
C SER A 145 -11.10 -6.61 12.73
N GLU A 146 -12.03 -5.71 12.47
CA GLU A 146 -11.96 -4.27 12.79
C GLU A 146 -13.20 -3.82 13.57
N ASP A 147 -13.10 -2.65 14.20
CA ASP A 147 -14.17 -1.95 14.91
C ASP A 147 -15.02 -2.86 15.81
N ALA A 148 -16.35 -2.81 15.65
CA ALA A 148 -17.32 -3.54 16.45
C ALA A 148 -17.17 -5.06 16.34
N LYS A 149 -16.60 -5.58 15.24
CA LYS A 149 -16.31 -7.01 15.11
C LYS A 149 -15.11 -7.37 16.00
N TRP A 150 -14.02 -6.60 15.91
CA TRP A 150 -12.84 -6.81 16.76
C TRP A 150 -13.14 -6.65 18.26
N SER A 151 -13.91 -5.62 18.64
CA SER A 151 -14.29 -5.42 20.05
C SER A 151 -15.13 -6.55 20.63
N ARG A 152 -15.96 -7.20 19.81
CA ARG A 152 -16.72 -8.39 20.22
C ARG A 152 -15.80 -9.61 20.32
N ASP A 153 -15.02 -9.88 19.28
CA ASP A 153 -14.14 -11.05 19.19
C ASP A 153 -13.08 -11.04 20.31
N ARG A 154 -12.53 -9.88 20.67
CA ARG A 154 -11.52 -9.76 21.74
C ARG A 154 -12.06 -10.16 23.11
N LYS A 155 -13.29 -9.77 23.45
CA LYS A 155 -13.92 -10.05 24.76
C LYS A 155 -14.20 -11.54 24.99
N ILE A 156 -14.24 -12.32 23.92
CA ILE A 156 -14.49 -13.77 24.00
C ILE A 156 -13.17 -14.51 24.28
N ILE A 157 -12.04 -13.97 23.83
CA ILE A 157 -10.72 -14.59 23.92
C ILE A 157 -9.96 -14.18 25.19
N PHE A 158 -10.19 -12.96 25.69
CA PHE A 158 -9.55 -12.38 26.88
C PHE A 158 -10.58 -11.96 27.91
#